data_AF-A0A6L3K1C1-F1
#
_entry.id   AF-A0A6L3K1C1-F1
#
_cell.length_a   1.000
_cell.length_b   1.000
_cell.length_c   1.000
_cell.angle_alpha   90.00
_cell.angle_beta   90.00
_cell.angle_gamma   90.00
#
_symmetry.space_group_name_H-M   'P 1'
#
loop_
_entity.id
_entity.type
_entity.pdbx_description
1 polymer ?
#
loop_
_entity_poly.entity_id
_entity_poly.type
_entity_poly.pdbx_seq_one_letter_code
_entity_poly.pdbx_strand_id
1 'polypeptide(L)'
;MKKYIYLFFLTFSFLFVACSPEAEDIFGENAATRIEERLAADKAVLVGAQNGWLMEYYPASGQIYGGYNVLAFFGEDGKVTVSADITGDATSKATSTYRMKEQAGPTLSFDTYNEIFHIFSDPKNDLGIGTAGKGMEGDYEFTIMEATAEKVVLKGKKTGNKIIMTPFNESWEDYLNSIIEMDGKISRLAQFTYTDGDFTASVKQSYRTFIVTYQENGEDKNVTVPYIMTPTGLRFMTALELNGKKIETLEFEDVGDDGQLVSGEVVLTPKFPLAYFLINGEWFFSYKNMGELGQLYWAAVKRQALDPNGINLNMAFLTPYSSSQMAFYWMCEGFNDGYLFFNVTTLGDNQVKIVFALSGNQVGIDFYQQLGWNLMIYPFSKGTTGVTFNLSADDEKNPSVITMTDTSDPSNVIKVFKEAISDPFDN
;
A
#
# COMPACT_ATOMS: atom_id res chain seq x y z
N MET A 1 -79.77 -0.18 -1.66
CA MET A 1 -78.55 -0.24 -0.82
C MET A 1 -78.59 -1.39 0.22
N LYS A 2 -79.13 -2.57 -0.14
CA LYS A 2 -79.16 -3.76 0.75
C LYS A 2 -78.38 -4.97 0.20
N LYS A 3 -77.76 -4.84 -0.99
CA LYS A 3 -76.93 -5.89 -1.63
C LYS A 3 -75.42 -5.73 -1.40
N TYR A 4 -74.95 -4.55 -0.96
CA TYR A 4 -73.53 -4.32 -0.68
C TYR A 4 -73.10 -4.66 0.76
N ILE A 5 -74.05 -4.78 1.69
CA ILE A 5 -73.74 -5.16 3.09
C ILE A 5 -73.34 -6.63 3.19
N TYR A 6 -73.96 -7.51 2.40
CA TYR A 6 -73.59 -8.93 2.38
C TYR A 6 -72.23 -9.18 1.71
N LEU A 7 -71.83 -8.33 0.76
CA LEU A 7 -70.51 -8.43 0.11
C LEU A 7 -69.38 -7.97 1.05
N PHE A 8 -69.66 -7.03 1.96
CA PHE A 8 -68.70 -6.56 2.96
C PHE A 8 -68.51 -7.55 4.12
N PHE A 9 -69.54 -8.36 4.46
CA PHE A 9 -69.41 -9.41 5.47
C PHE A 9 -68.79 -10.72 4.92
N LEU A 10 -68.87 -10.98 3.61
CA LEU A 10 -68.25 -12.15 2.99
C LEU A 10 -66.74 -11.97 2.79
N THR A 11 -66.25 -10.74 2.57
CA THR A 11 -64.82 -10.44 2.42
C THR A 11 -64.06 -10.33 3.74
N PHE A 12 -64.75 -10.05 4.86
CA PHE A 12 -64.11 -10.00 6.18
C PHE A 12 -63.82 -11.39 6.78
N SER A 13 -64.45 -12.45 6.24
CA SER A 13 -64.26 -13.82 6.72
C SER A 13 -63.00 -14.52 6.17
N PHE A 14 -62.30 -13.91 5.21
CA PHE A 14 -61.05 -14.44 4.65
C PHE A 14 -59.77 -13.85 5.27
N LEU A 15 -59.89 -12.95 6.26
CA LEU A 15 -58.74 -12.35 6.97
C LEU A 15 -58.31 -13.12 8.22
N PHE A 16 -58.95 -14.26 8.54
CA PHE A 16 -58.61 -15.10 9.69
C PHE A 16 -58.05 -16.48 9.35
N VAL A 17 -57.59 -16.70 8.12
CA VAL A 17 -56.52 -17.69 7.91
C VAL A 17 -55.21 -16.98 8.27
N ALA A 18 -55.05 -16.72 9.56
CA ALA A 18 -53.72 -16.68 10.14
C ALA A 18 -53.14 -18.06 9.82
N CYS A 19 -52.26 -18.10 8.82
CA CYS A 19 -51.30 -19.17 8.69
C CYS A 19 -50.62 -19.23 10.05
N SER A 20 -51.01 -20.21 10.86
CA SER A 20 -50.25 -20.64 12.02
C SER A 20 -48.81 -20.79 11.54
N PRO A 21 -47.84 -20.01 12.00
CA PRO A 21 -46.47 -20.42 11.91
C PRO A 21 -46.21 -21.32 13.12
N GLU A 22 -46.95 -22.42 13.25
CA GLU A 22 -46.29 -23.68 13.59
C GLU A 22 -45.44 -24.01 12.35
N ALA A 23 -44.35 -23.23 12.18
CA ALA A 23 -43.19 -23.79 11.57
C ALA A 23 -42.85 -24.96 12.50
N GLU A 24 -43.14 -26.18 12.04
CA GLU A 24 -42.54 -27.37 12.64
C GLU A 24 -41.08 -27.02 12.83
N ASP A 25 -40.61 -27.12 14.08
CA ASP A 25 -39.24 -26.82 14.43
C ASP A 25 -38.37 -27.88 13.75
N ILE A 26 -37.98 -27.63 12.49
CA ILE A 26 -37.19 -28.53 11.64
C ILE A 26 -35.84 -28.84 12.30
N PHE A 27 -35.48 -28.05 13.31
CA PHE A 27 -34.30 -28.17 14.13
C PHE A 27 -34.79 -28.11 15.58
N GLY A 28 -34.94 -29.24 16.29
CA GLY A 28 -35.67 -29.35 17.57
C GLY A 28 -35.23 -28.50 18.79
N GLU A 29 -34.43 -27.46 18.59
CA GLU A 29 -34.08 -26.40 19.54
C GLU A 29 -34.35 -25.03 18.89
N ASN A 30 -34.89 -24.07 19.64
CA ASN A 30 -35.13 -22.73 19.08
C ASN A 30 -33.81 -22.07 18.60
N ALA A 31 -33.90 -21.23 17.57
CA ALA A 31 -32.73 -20.65 16.90
C ALA A 31 -31.83 -19.81 17.84
N ALA A 32 -32.38 -19.24 18.92
CA ALA A 32 -31.62 -18.45 19.89
C ALA A 32 -30.72 -19.34 20.77
N THR A 33 -31.24 -20.49 21.23
CA THR A 33 -30.44 -21.46 22.00
C THR A 33 -29.28 -22.00 21.17
N ARG A 34 -29.51 -22.35 19.90
CA ARG A 34 -28.45 -22.86 19.00
C ARG A 34 -27.30 -21.88 18.81
N ILE A 35 -27.60 -20.58 18.70
CA ILE A 35 -26.55 -19.58 18.50
C ILE A 35 -25.80 -19.28 19.80
N GLU A 36 -26.46 -19.29 20.96
CA GLU A 36 -25.81 -19.15 22.27
C GLU A 36 -24.84 -20.31 22.53
N GLU A 37 -25.27 -21.55 22.28
CA GLU A 37 -24.41 -22.73 22.40
C GLU A 37 -23.22 -22.67 21.44
N ARG A 38 -23.45 -22.25 20.19
CA ARG A 38 -22.37 -22.05 19.22
C ARG A 38 -21.37 -20.97 19.67
N LEU A 39 -21.85 -19.83 20.17
CA LEU A 39 -20.98 -18.77 20.67
C LEU A 39 -20.18 -19.21 21.90
N ALA A 40 -20.77 -20.01 22.79
CA ALA A 40 -20.08 -20.58 23.94
C ALA A 40 -19.00 -21.59 23.51
N ALA A 41 -19.30 -22.46 22.55
CA ALA A 41 -18.34 -23.41 21.99
C ALA A 41 -17.18 -22.70 21.26
N ASP A 42 -17.49 -21.70 20.42
CA ASP A 42 -16.48 -20.90 19.72
C ASP A 42 -15.60 -20.13 20.73
N LYS A 43 -16.19 -19.57 21.80
CA LYS A 43 -15.42 -18.93 22.88
C LYS A 43 -14.48 -19.94 23.54
N ALA A 44 -14.96 -21.14 23.87
CA ALA A 44 -14.15 -22.18 24.50
C ALA A 44 -12.94 -22.58 23.63
N VAL A 45 -13.10 -22.60 22.30
CA VAL A 45 -11.98 -22.80 21.37
C VAL A 45 -11.00 -21.63 21.47
N LEU A 46 -11.46 -20.38 21.35
CA LEU A 46 -10.60 -19.19 21.34
C LEU A 46 -9.74 -19.08 22.62
N VAL A 47 -10.33 -19.32 23.79
CA VAL A 47 -9.62 -19.26 25.08
C VAL A 47 -8.79 -20.52 25.37
N GLY A 48 -9.04 -21.62 24.65
CA GLY A 48 -8.34 -22.90 24.82
C GLY A 48 -6.90 -22.90 24.30
N ALA A 49 -6.53 -21.95 23.43
CA ALA A 49 -5.16 -21.82 22.94
C ALA A 49 -4.25 -21.19 24.01
N GLN A 50 -3.43 -22.02 24.65
CA GLN A 50 -2.65 -21.67 25.86
C GLN A 50 -1.72 -20.45 25.68
N ASN A 51 -1.17 -20.27 24.48
CA ASN A 51 -0.28 -19.17 24.14
C ASN A 51 -0.84 -18.32 22.98
N GLY A 52 -2.16 -18.39 22.80
CA GLY A 52 -2.90 -17.59 21.82
C GLY A 52 -2.81 -18.13 20.40
N TRP A 53 -3.11 -17.24 19.46
CA TRP A 53 -3.31 -17.54 18.05
C TRP A 53 -2.42 -16.66 17.18
N LEU A 54 -1.83 -17.23 16.14
CA LEU A 54 -1.29 -16.49 15.01
C LEU A 54 -2.41 -16.27 13.99
N MET A 55 -2.80 -15.00 13.83
CA MET A 55 -3.80 -14.50 12.91
C MET A 55 -3.11 -13.91 11.68
N GLU A 56 -3.35 -14.52 10.53
CA GLU A 56 -2.90 -14.00 9.23
C GLU A 56 -3.89 -12.93 8.76
N TYR A 57 -3.57 -11.66 9.05
CA TYR A 57 -4.48 -10.53 8.92
C TYR A 57 -4.30 -9.78 7.59
N TYR A 58 -5.40 -9.47 6.91
CA TYR A 58 -5.39 -8.78 5.62
C TYR A 58 -6.38 -7.60 5.62
N PRO A 59 -5.92 -6.34 5.64
CA PRO A 59 -6.79 -5.18 5.55
C PRO A 59 -7.19 -4.87 4.10
N ALA A 60 -8.30 -4.12 3.95
CA ALA A 60 -8.99 -3.79 2.70
C ALA A 60 -9.53 -5.00 1.90
N SER A 61 -10.68 -4.84 1.25
CA SER A 61 -11.35 -5.91 0.48
C SER A 61 -10.55 -6.44 -0.71
N GLY A 62 -9.67 -5.60 -1.28
CA GLY A 62 -8.73 -6.00 -2.33
C GLY A 62 -7.38 -6.49 -1.80
N GLN A 63 -7.18 -6.54 -0.47
CA GLN A 63 -5.93 -6.95 0.17
C GLN A 63 -4.70 -6.16 -0.33
N ILE A 64 -4.92 -4.90 -0.74
CA ILE A 64 -3.93 -4.06 -1.44
C ILE A 64 -2.73 -3.67 -0.57
N TYR A 65 -2.81 -3.91 0.74
CA TYR A 65 -1.71 -3.68 1.68
C TYR A 65 -0.98 -4.97 2.09
N GLY A 66 -1.39 -6.12 1.54
CA GLY A 66 -0.86 -7.44 1.86
C GLY A 66 -1.25 -7.97 3.25
N GLY A 67 -0.52 -8.99 3.72
CA GLY A 67 -0.79 -9.70 4.96
C GLY A 67 0.15 -9.33 6.11
N TYR A 68 -0.37 -9.38 7.33
CA TYR A 68 0.33 -9.06 8.58
C TYR A 68 0.18 -10.19 9.58
N ASN A 69 1.23 -10.43 10.34
CA ASN A 69 1.23 -11.44 11.40
C ASN A 69 0.74 -10.78 12.69
N VAL A 70 -0.44 -11.16 13.15
CA VAL A 70 -1.03 -10.68 14.40
C VAL A 70 -1.11 -11.83 15.40
N LEU A 71 -0.50 -11.69 16.56
CA LEU A 71 -0.61 -12.63 17.66
C LEU A 71 -1.70 -12.15 18.63
N ALA A 72 -2.67 -13.02 18.92
CA ALA A 72 -3.82 -12.69 19.75
C ALA A 72 -4.07 -13.75 20.82
N PHE A 73 -4.08 -13.34 22.09
CA PHE A 73 -4.40 -14.19 23.23
C PHE A 73 -5.74 -13.78 23.84
N PHE A 74 -6.73 -14.68 23.82
CA PHE A 74 -8.07 -14.45 24.36
C PHE A 74 -8.18 -15.01 25.78
N GLY A 75 -8.44 -14.14 26.75
CA GLY A 75 -8.66 -14.49 28.15
C GLY A 75 -10.14 -14.75 28.48
N GLU A 76 -10.37 -15.62 29.45
CA GLU A 76 -11.73 -15.93 29.94
C GLU A 76 -12.49 -14.69 30.47
N ASP A 77 -11.75 -13.68 30.93
CA ASP A 77 -12.26 -12.40 31.44
C ASP A 77 -12.75 -11.44 30.33
N GLY A 78 -12.80 -11.90 29.08
CA GLY A 78 -13.26 -11.12 27.93
C GLY A 78 -12.22 -10.12 27.42
N LYS A 79 -10.95 -10.29 27.81
CA LYS A 79 -9.85 -9.49 27.29
C LYS A 79 -9.08 -10.22 26.20
N VAL A 80 -8.52 -9.45 25.29
CA VAL A 80 -7.61 -9.93 24.27
C VAL A 80 -6.32 -9.12 24.35
N THR A 81 -5.18 -9.82 24.40
CA THR A 81 -3.86 -9.21 24.28
C THR A 81 -3.33 -9.44 22.88
N VAL A 82 -2.90 -8.38 22.23
CA VAL A 82 -2.46 -8.39 20.82
C VAL A 82 -1.02 -7.92 20.72
N SER A 83 -0.26 -8.54 19.81
CA SER A 83 1.02 -8.06 19.28
C SER A 83 1.02 -8.28 17.77
N ALA A 84 1.81 -7.53 17.00
CA ALA A 84 1.82 -7.67 15.55
C ALA A 84 3.13 -7.18 14.93
N ASP A 85 3.48 -7.69 13.76
CA ASP A 85 4.68 -7.29 13.02
C ASP A 85 4.64 -5.83 12.52
N ILE A 86 3.44 -5.27 12.29
CA ILE A 86 3.26 -3.88 11.84
C ILE A 86 3.81 -2.83 12.84
N THR A 87 4.02 -3.19 14.11
CA THR A 87 4.57 -2.26 15.10
C THR A 87 6.05 -1.96 14.84
N GLY A 88 6.76 -2.85 14.13
CA GLY A 88 8.23 -2.80 14.02
C GLY A 88 8.97 -3.10 15.33
N ASP A 89 8.25 -3.49 16.39
CA ASP A 89 8.78 -3.83 17.71
C ASP A 89 8.06 -5.09 18.23
N ALA A 90 8.78 -6.20 18.27
CA ALA A 90 8.26 -7.49 18.71
C ALA A 90 7.84 -7.54 20.19
N THR A 91 8.30 -6.58 21.01
CA THR A 91 7.97 -6.51 22.44
C THR A 91 6.64 -5.80 22.70
N SER A 92 6.15 -5.03 21.71
CA SER A 92 4.92 -4.25 21.81
C SER A 92 3.68 -5.15 22.01
N LYS A 93 2.90 -4.86 23.06
CA LYS A 93 1.65 -5.56 23.39
C LYS A 93 0.58 -4.58 23.83
N ALA A 94 -0.66 -4.80 23.40
CA ALA A 94 -1.81 -4.02 23.80
C ALA A 94 -2.97 -4.94 24.20
N THR A 95 -3.57 -4.68 25.36
CA THR A 95 -4.72 -5.44 25.87
C THR A 95 -6.00 -4.59 25.78
N SER A 96 -7.05 -5.17 25.20
CA SER A 96 -8.38 -4.57 25.11
C SER A 96 -9.45 -5.62 25.40
N THR A 97 -10.72 -5.27 25.23
CA THR A 97 -11.83 -6.23 25.33
C THR A 97 -12.18 -6.83 23.98
N TYR A 98 -12.71 -8.05 24.01
CA TYR A 98 -13.38 -8.67 22.89
C TYR A 98 -14.79 -9.12 23.30
N ARG A 99 -15.67 -9.25 22.32
CA ARG A 99 -17.05 -9.71 22.53
C ARG A 99 -17.47 -10.74 21.49
N MET A 100 -18.20 -11.74 21.96
CA MET A 100 -18.88 -12.72 21.15
C MET A 100 -20.38 -12.39 21.14
N LYS A 101 -20.99 -12.22 19.96
CA LYS A 101 -22.41 -11.88 19.81
C LYS A 101 -23.01 -12.51 18.56
N GLU A 102 -24.33 -12.70 18.56
CA GLU A 102 -25.05 -12.96 17.32
C GLU A 102 -25.22 -11.64 16.58
N GLN A 103 -24.81 -11.62 15.30
CA GLN A 103 -25.10 -10.51 14.40
C GLN A 103 -24.97 -11.02 12.95
N ALA A 104 -26.06 -11.60 12.44
CA ALA A 104 -26.08 -12.36 11.19
C ALA A 104 -25.10 -13.56 11.23
N GLY A 105 -25.12 -14.28 12.35
CA GLY A 105 -24.21 -15.39 12.65
C GLY A 105 -23.25 -15.11 13.82
N PRO A 106 -22.47 -16.11 14.25
CA PRO A 106 -21.56 -15.98 15.39
C PRO A 106 -20.46 -14.98 15.05
N THR A 107 -20.32 -13.94 15.87
CA THR A 107 -19.45 -12.80 15.60
C THR A 107 -18.43 -12.61 16.71
N LEU A 108 -17.15 -12.53 16.34
CA LEU A 108 -16.06 -12.02 17.16
C LEU A 108 -15.86 -10.53 16.88
N SER A 109 -15.86 -9.71 17.92
CA SER A 109 -15.65 -8.26 17.82
C SER A 109 -14.55 -7.82 18.79
N PHE A 110 -13.60 -7.03 18.30
CA PHE A 110 -12.65 -6.29 19.12
C PHE A 110 -13.30 -4.94 19.43
N ASP A 111 -13.98 -4.83 20.58
CA ASP A 111 -15.01 -3.79 20.81
C ASP A 111 -14.52 -2.57 21.60
N THR A 112 -13.33 -2.66 22.20
CA THR A 112 -12.62 -1.50 22.77
C THR A 112 -11.34 -1.24 21.99
N TYR A 113 -10.98 0.03 21.84
CA TYR A 113 -9.76 0.46 21.13
C TYR A 113 -8.52 -0.28 21.65
N ASN A 114 -7.70 -0.70 20.71
CA ASN A 114 -6.46 -1.44 20.88
C ASN A 114 -5.49 -0.86 19.86
N GLU A 115 -4.47 -0.15 20.30
CA GLU A 115 -3.57 0.62 19.42
C GLU A 115 -2.82 -0.24 18.41
N ILE A 116 -2.55 -1.52 18.72
CA ILE A 116 -1.88 -2.45 17.79
C ILE A 116 -2.88 -3.02 16.79
N PHE A 117 -4.04 -3.47 17.24
CA PHE A 117 -5.01 -4.11 16.33
C PHE A 117 -5.79 -3.10 15.49
N HIS A 118 -6.17 -1.96 16.06
CA HIS A 118 -6.98 -0.98 15.34
C HIS A 118 -6.18 -0.12 14.37
N ILE A 119 -4.84 -0.18 14.38
CA ILE A 119 -3.98 0.55 13.44
C ILE A 119 -4.35 0.29 11.97
N PHE A 120 -4.83 -0.92 11.66
CA PHE A 120 -5.28 -1.31 10.33
C PHE A 120 -6.57 -0.60 9.88
N SER A 121 -7.26 0.10 10.78
CA SER A 121 -8.55 0.76 10.52
C SER A 121 -8.62 2.17 11.09
N ASP A 122 -7.52 2.68 11.66
CA ASP A 122 -7.50 3.93 12.41
C ASP A 122 -7.65 5.13 11.44
N PRO A 123 -8.70 5.95 11.57
CA PRO A 123 -8.89 7.13 10.73
C PRO A 123 -7.80 8.19 10.91
N LYS A 124 -7.10 8.21 12.07
CA LYS A 124 -5.97 9.09 12.33
C LYS A 124 -4.81 8.82 11.36
N ASN A 125 -4.66 7.56 10.93
CA ASN A 125 -3.66 7.10 9.95
C ASN A 125 -2.23 7.55 10.30
N ASP A 126 -1.78 7.27 11.52
CA ASP A 126 -0.45 7.66 12.00
C ASP A 126 0.70 7.07 11.17
N LEU A 127 0.49 5.91 10.54
CA LEU A 127 1.46 5.28 9.65
C LEU A 127 1.52 5.94 8.25
N GLY A 128 0.57 6.81 7.91
CA GLY A 128 0.43 7.35 6.56
C GLY A 128 0.05 6.30 5.51
N ILE A 129 -0.39 5.11 5.91
CA ILE A 129 -0.76 4.01 5.00
C ILE A 129 -2.26 4.03 4.72
N GLY A 130 -2.60 4.15 3.44
CA GLY A 130 -3.98 4.18 2.98
C GLY A 130 -4.59 5.57 2.96
N THR A 131 -5.92 5.65 3.05
CA THR A 131 -6.63 6.92 2.84
C THR A 131 -6.82 7.67 4.16
N ALA A 132 -6.49 8.95 4.20
CA ALA A 132 -6.76 9.81 5.35
C ALA A 132 -8.25 9.73 5.75
N GLY A 133 -8.53 9.48 7.03
CA GLY A 133 -9.88 9.28 7.55
C GLY A 133 -10.46 7.87 7.36
N LYS A 134 -9.74 6.95 6.70
CA LYS A 134 -10.14 5.54 6.53
C LYS A 134 -9.09 4.52 6.96
N GLY A 135 -7.83 4.95 7.13
CA GLY A 135 -6.70 4.06 7.38
C GLY A 135 -6.52 3.03 6.27
N MET A 136 -6.15 1.80 6.65
CA MET A 136 -6.01 0.66 5.74
C MET A 136 -7.33 -0.10 5.49
N GLU A 137 -8.44 0.43 6.01
CA GLU A 137 -9.77 -0.16 5.86
C GLU A 137 -9.96 -1.57 6.45
N GLY A 138 -9.14 -1.94 7.43
CA GLY A 138 -9.21 -3.22 8.14
C GLY A 138 -10.54 -3.47 8.86
N ASP A 139 -10.84 -4.75 9.09
CA ASP A 139 -11.93 -5.21 9.94
C ASP A 139 -11.52 -5.28 11.41
N TYR A 140 -12.48 -5.03 12.28
CA TYR A 140 -12.41 -5.36 13.72
C TYR A 140 -13.63 -6.18 14.19
N GLU A 141 -14.52 -6.55 13.27
CA GLU A 141 -15.62 -7.48 13.49
C GLU A 141 -15.56 -8.60 12.44
N PHE A 142 -15.70 -9.84 12.91
CA PHE A 142 -15.54 -11.04 12.09
C PHE A 142 -16.69 -12.01 12.34
N THR A 143 -17.24 -12.56 11.27
CA THR A 143 -18.09 -13.75 11.38
C THR A 143 -17.19 -14.98 11.54
N ILE A 144 -17.47 -15.81 12.54
CA ILE A 144 -16.76 -17.07 12.79
C ILE A 144 -17.35 -18.14 11.88
N MET A 145 -16.57 -18.58 10.90
CA MET A 145 -16.99 -19.59 9.94
C MET A 145 -16.75 -20.99 10.50
N GLU A 146 -15.61 -21.19 11.16
CA GLU A 146 -15.15 -22.45 11.74
C GLU A 146 -14.32 -22.14 12.99
N ALA A 147 -14.50 -22.90 14.07
CA ALA A 147 -13.65 -22.83 15.25
C ALA A 147 -13.38 -24.24 15.76
N THR A 148 -12.13 -24.68 15.66
CA THR A 148 -11.63 -25.93 16.21
C THR A 148 -10.32 -25.70 16.95
N ALA A 149 -9.84 -26.69 17.70
CA ALA A 149 -8.57 -26.59 18.41
C ALA A 149 -7.37 -26.40 17.46
N GLU A 150 -7.50 -26.79 16.18
CA GLU A 150 -6.44 -26.72 15.17
C GLU A 150 -6.44 -25.41 14.39
N LYS A 151 -7.59 -24.76 14.23
CA LYS A 151 -7.72 -23.49 13.49
C LYS A 151 -9.05 -22.80 13.79
N VAL A 152 -9.06 -21.47 13.63
CA VAL A 152 -10.28 -20.68 13.54
C VAL A 152 -10.30 -19.96 12.19
N VAL A 153 -11.40 -20.08 11.46
CA VAL A 153 -11.61 -19.39 10.18
C VAL A 153 -12.60 -18.26 10.39
N LEU A 154 -12.14 -17.05 10.11
CA LEU A 154 -12.88 -15.81 10.26
C LEU A 154 -13.20 -15.22 8.88
N LYS A 155 -14.31 -14.49 8.79
CA LYS A 155 -14.66 -13.64 7.65
C LYS A 155 -14.85 -12.21 8.14
N GLY A 156 -14.04 -11.27 7.63
CA GLY A 156 -14.20 -9.84 7.90
C GLY A 156 -15.59 -9.35 7.49
N LYS A 157 -16.28 -8.60 8.36
CA LYS A 157 -17.63 -8.11 8.08
C LYS A 157 -17.66 -6.96 7.07
N LYS A 158 -16.65 -6.10 7.09
CA LYS A 158 -16.49 -4.97 6.19
C LYS A 158 -15.85 -5.41 4.88
N THR A 159 -14.74 -6.13 4.94
CA THR A 159 -13.95 -6.46 3.74
C THR A 159 -14.42 -7.74 3.04
N GLY A 160 -15.01 -8.67 3.79
CA GLY A 160 -15.29 -10.02 3.32
C GLY A 160 -14.07 -10.94 3.27
N ASN A 161 -12.89 -10.46 3.69
CA ASN A 161 -11.64 -11.23 3.66
C ASN A 161 -11.73 -12.46 4.55
N LYS A 162 -11.17 -13.57 4.07
CA LYS A 162 -10.96 -14.78 4.88
C LYS A 162 -9.68 -14.59 5.69
N ILE A 163 -9.78 -14.75 7.00
CA ILE A 163 -8.65 -14.70 7.94
C ILE A 163 -8.56 -16.03 8.65
N ILE A 164 -7.34 -16.55 8.78
CA ILE A 164 -7.08 -17.84 9.42
C ILE A 164 -6.28 -17.55 10.69
N MET A 165 -6.72 -18.15 11.79
CA MET A 165 -5.99 -18.20 13.03
C MET A 165 -5.53 -19.64 13.28
N THR A 166 -4.26 -19.80 13.63
CA THR A 166 -3.68 -21.09 14.03
C THR A 166 -3.15 -20.98 15.47
N PRO A 167 -3.27 -22.03 16.31
CA PRO A 167 -2.74 -22.00 17.67
C PRO A 167 -1.24 -21.75 17.64
N PHE A 168 -0.76 -20.83 18.47
CA PHE A 168 0.63 -20.42 18.47
C PHE A 168 1.32 -20.88 19.76
N ASN A 169 2.38 -21.67 19.64
CA ASN A 169 3.04 -22.32 20.78
C ASN A 169 4.50 -21.87 21.00
N GLU A 170 4.96 -20.90 20.20
CA GLU A 170 6.33 -20.39 20.26
C GLU A 170 6.39 -19.05 21.01
N SER A 171 7.61 -18.53 21.18
CA SER A 171 7.83 -17.19 21.72
C SER A 171 7.29 -16.14 20.75
N TRP A 172 6.39 -15.28 21.24
CA TRP A 172 5.82 -14.19 20.44
C TRP A 172 6.91 -13.22 19.96
N GLU A 173 7.82 -12.86 20.86
CA GLU A 173 8.91 -11.93 20.57
C GLU A 173 9.87 -12.51 19.53
N ASP A 174 10.32 -13.77 19.70
CA ASP A 174 11.28 -14.38 18.76
C ASP A 174 10.67 -14.52 17.36
N TYR A 175 9.40 -14.93 17.27
CA TYR A 175 8.70 -15.02 16.00
C TYR A 175 8.54 -13.65 15.34
N LEU A 176 7.99 -12.66 16.04
CA LEU A 176 7.79 -11.34 15.45
C LEU A 176 9.12 -10.67 15.10
N ASN A 177 10.19 -10.85 15.90
CA ASN A 177 11.53 -10.40 15.53
C ASN A 177 11.99 -11.02 14.21
N SER A 178 11.82 -12.33 14.02
CA SER A 178 12.17 -12.98 12.75
C SER A 178 11.39 -12.43 11.55
N ILE A 179 10.11 -12.11 11.74
CA ILE A 179 9.27 -11.48 10.71
C ILE A 179 9.75 -10.06 10.40
N ILE A 180 10.04 -9.25 11.43
CA ILE A 180 10.49 -7.86 11.28
C ILE A 180 11.87 -7.81 10.61
N GLU A 181 12.80 -8.70 10.99
CA GLU A 181 14.11 -8.81 10.35
C GLU A 181 13.99 -9.22 8.88
N MET A 182 13.14 -10.19 8.56
CA MET A 182 12.89 -10.59 7.18
C MET A 182 12.23 -9.49 6.35
N ASP A 183 11.24 -8.79 6.93
CA ASP A 183 10.62 -7.63 6.30
C ASP A 183 11.67 -6.57 5.99
N GLY A 184 12.57 -6.24 6.92
CA GLY A 184 13.66 -5.29 6.70
C GLY A 184 14.63 -5.68 5.57
N LYS A 185 14.82 -6.98 5.31
CA LYS A 185 15.63 -7.47 4.19
C LYS A 185 14.92 -7.31 2.85
N ILE A 186 13.62 -7.61 2.79
CA ILE A 186 12.85 -7.65 1.56
C ILE A 186 12.22 -6.29 1.21
N SER A 187 11.64 -5.58 2.18
CA SER A 187 10.84 -4.36 1.94
C SER A 187 11.63 -3.16 1.45
N ARG A 188 12.95 -3.16 1.65
CA ARG A 188 13.88 -2.20 1.03
C ARG A 188 14.05 -2.40 -0.49
N LEU A 189 13.66 -3.56 -1.03
CA LEU A 189 13.86 -3.94 -2.43
C LEU A 189 12.58 -3.65 -3.22
N ALA A 190 12.54 -2.49 -3.87
CA ALA A 190 11.33 -2.04 -4.54
C ALA A 190 10.96 -2.85 -5.80
N GLN A 191 11.94 -3.45 -6.47
CA GLN A 191 11.73 -4.18 -7.72
C GLN A 191 12.62 -5.41 -7.81
N PHE A 192 12.13 -6.41 -8.56
CA PHE A 192 12.86 -7.62 -8.89
C PHE A 192 12.68 -7.97 -10.36
N THR A 193 13.65 -8.68 -10.92
CA THR A 193 13.47 -9.46 -12.14
C THR A 193 13.16 -10.90 -11.75
N TYR A 194 11.98 -11.37 -12.12
CA TYR A 194 11.61 -12.78 -12.06
C TYR A 194 12.28 -13.50 -13.23
N THR A 195 12.89 -14.65 -12.95
CA THR A 195 13.48 -15.54 -13.95
C THR A 195 13.05 -16.98 -13.71
N ASP A 196 12.72 -17.67 -14.80
CA ASP A 196 12.41 -19.10 -14.85
C ASP A 196 12.91 -19.67 -16.18
N GLY A 197 14.16 -20.15 -16.20
CA GLY A 197 14.87 -20.44 -17.45
C GLY A 197 14.98 -19.18 -18.32
N ASP A 198 14.48 -19.26 -19.56
CA ASP A 198 14.46 -18.12 -20.49
C ASP A 198 13.28 -17.17 -20.28
N PHE A 199 12.30 -17.54 -19.44
CA PHE A 199 11.16 -16.68 -19.14
C PHE A 199 11.53 -15.61 -18.13
N THR A 200 11.15 -14.36 -18.41
CA THR A 200 11.41 -13.22 -17.52
C THR A 200 10.15 -12.40 -17.29
N ALA A 201 9.99 -11.88 -16.08
CA ALA A 201 8.97 -10.90 -15.74
C ALA A 201 9.53 -9.79 -14.84
N SER A 202 8.89 -8.62 -14.89
CA SER A 202 9.17 -7.52 -13.95
C SER A 202 8.30 -7.67 -12.72
N VAL A 203 8.86 -7.53 -11.53
CA VAL A 203 8.10 -7.53 -10.28
C VAL A 203 8.32 -6.20 -9.58
N LYS A 204 7.24 -5.50 -9.26
CA LYS A 204 7.28 -4.30 -8.42
C LYS A 204 6.64 -4.61 -7.08
N GLN A 205 7.31 -4.24 -6.01
CA GLN A 205 6.76 -4.32 -4.67
C GLN A 205 6.03 -3.02 -4.32
N SER A 206 4.87 -3.16 -3.69
CA SER A 206 4.16 -2.05 -3.05
C SER A 206 3.50 -2.57 -1.78
N TYR A 207 3.85 -2.01 -0.63
CA TYR A 207 3.55 -2.59 0.68
C TYR A 207 3.94 -4.08 0.71
N ARG A 208 3.00 -4.96 1.09
CA ARG A 208 3.15 -6.42 1.05
C ARG A 208 2.43 -7.07 -0.13
N THR A 209 2.55 -6.44 -1.31
CA THR A 209 2.02 -6.95 -2.58
C THR A 209 3.09 -6.93 -3.67
N PHE A 210 3.04 -7.91 -4.55
CA PHE A 210 3.81 -7.92 -5.80
C PHE A 210 2.90 -7.66 -6.99
N ILE A 211 3.32 -6.72 -7.83
CA ILE A 211 2.75 -6.45 -9.14
C ILE A 211 3.70 -7.06 -10.16
N VAL A 212 3.31 -8.19 -10.74
CA VAL A 212 4.09 -8.94 -11.72
C VAL A 212 3.62 -8.56 -13.12
N THR A 213 4.51 -8.00 -13.92
CA THR A 213 4.29 -7.62 -15.32
C THR A 213 5.09 -8.54 -16.23
N TYR A 214 4.41 -9.19 -17.18
CA TYR A 214 5.03 -10.10 -18.14
C TYR A 214 4.37 -9.98 -19.52
N GLN A 215 5.08 -10.45 -20.54
CA GLN A 215 4.60 -10.46 -21.92
C GLN A 215 4.01 -11.83 -22.26
N GLU A 216 2.79 -11.82 -22.78
CA GLU A 216 2.13 -13.02 -23.31
C GLU A 216 1.56 -12.68 -24.70
N ASN A 217 2.02 -13.40 -25.73
CA ASN A 217 1.63 -13.16 -27.13
C ASN A 217 1.85 -11.70 -27.62
N GLY A 218 2.84 -10.99 -27.07
CA GLY A 218 3.15 -9.61 -27.43
C GLY A 218 2.27 -8.56 -26.72
N GLU A 219 1.45 -8.96 -25.76
CA GLU A 219 0.69 -8.07 -24.88
C GLU A 219 1.25 -8.09 -23.46
N ASP A 220 1.28 -6.92 -22.80
CA ASP A 220 1.56 -6.84 -21.37
C ASP A 220 0.39 -7.41 -20.57
N LYS A 221 0.70 -8.35 -19.67
CA LYS A 221 -0.19 -8.86 -18.63
C LYS A 221 0.33 -8.43 -17.26
N ASN A 222 -0.59 -8.18 -16.35
CA ASN A 222 -0.30 -7.82 -14.97
C ASN A 222 -1.07 -8.74 -14.01
N VAL A 223 -0.38 -9.22 -12.99
CA VAL A 223 -0.97 -9.94 -11.86
C VAL A 223 -0.52 -9.27 -10.57
N THR A 224 -1.47 -8.88 -9.73
CA THR A 224 -1.18 -8.38 -8.38
C THR A 224 -1.45 -9.50 -7.40
N VAL A 225 -0.43 -9.86 -6.61
CA VAL A 225 -0.50 -10.95 -5.63
C VAL A 225 -0.06 -10.44 -4.26
N PRO A 226 -0.97 -10.44 -3.25
CA PRO A 226 -0.62 -10.12 -1.88
C PRO A 226 0.13 -11.28 -1.23
N TYR A 227 1.06 -10.95 -0.34
CA TYR A 227 1.80 -11.93 0.44
C TYR A 227 1.77 -11.58 1.93
N ILE A 228 2.16 -12.54 2.75
CA ILE A 228 2.49 -12.36 4.16
C ILE A 228 3.96 -12.75 4.38
N MET A 229 4.65 -12.03 5.26
CA MET A 229 6.03 -12.34 5.61
C MET A 229 6.10 -13.63 6.43
N THR A 230 7.15 -14.42 6.19
CA THR A 230 7.50 -15.62 6.97
C THR A 230 8.90 -15.43 7.59
N PRO A 231 9.31 -16.25 8.57
CA PRO A 231 10.65 -16.13 9.16
C PRO A 231 11.81 -16.31 8.15
N THR A 232 11.53 -16.92 6.99
CA THR A 232 12.53 -17.29 5.99
C THR A 232 12.32 -16.59 4.64
N GLY A 233 11.24 -15.82 4.46
CA GLY A 233 10.93 -15.13 3.22
C GLY A 233 9.50 -14.60 3.21
N LEU A 234 8.71 -15.01 2.22
CA LEU A 234 7.30 -14.64 2.12
C LEU A 234 6.45 -15.79 1.57
N ARG A 235 5.16 -15.75 1.87
CA ARG A 235 4.15 -16.66 1.34
C ARG A 235 3.02 -15.88 0.67
N PHE A 236 2.67 -16.25 -0.56
CA PHE A 236 1.52 -15.67 -1.24
C PHE A 236 0.21 -16.14 -0.60
N MET A 237 -0.76 -15.24 -0.50
CA MET A 237 -2.10 -15.57 0.01
C MET A 237 -2.81 -16.57 -0.90
N THR A 238 -2.73 -16.31 -2.21
CA THR A 238 -3.08 -17.24 -3.26
C THR A 238 -1.82 -17.45 -4.09
N ALA A 239 -1.50 -18.71 -4.39
CA ALA A 239 -0.31 -19.03 -5.16
C ALA A 239 -0.24 -18.22 -6.46
N LEU A 240 0.94 -17.69 -6.78
CA LEU A 240 1.20 -17.05 -8.05
C LEU A 240 1.31 -18.15 -9.11
N GLU A 241 0.40 -18.15 -10.07
CA GLU A 241 0.49 -19.00 -11.25
C GLU A 241 1.16 -18.22 -12.38
N LEU A 242 2.38 -18.62 -12.75
CA LEU A 242 3.16 -17.95 -13.77
C LEU A 242 4.04 -18.95 -14.52
N ASN A 243 4.08 -18.84 -15.85
CA ASN A 243 4.86 -19.74 -16.71
C ASN A 243 4.61 -21.24 -16.44
N GLY A 244 3.36 -21.61 -16.13
CA GLY A 244 2.99 -23.00 -15.81
C GLY A 244 3.45 -23.50 -14.43
N LYS A 245 4.10 -22.66 -13.62
CA LYS A 245 4.49 -22.96 -12.23
C LYS A 245 3.49 -22.35 -11.25
N LYS A 246 3.31 -23.04 -10.13
CA LYS A 246 2.51 -22.58 -8.98
C LYS A 246 3.49 -22.22 -7.85
N ILE A 247 3.69 -20.92 -7.62
CA ILE A 247 4.59 -20.41 -6.59
C ILE A 247 3.77 -20.07 -5.35
N GLU A 248 4.02 -20.78 -4.25
CA GLU A 248 3.34 -20.56 -2.96
C GLU A 248 4.18 -19.72 -2.00
N THR A 249 5.48 -20.03 -1.91
CA THR A 249 6.45 -19.30 -1.10
C THR A 249 7.63 -18.85 -1.95
N LEU A 250 8.25 -17.75 -1.50
CA LEU A 250 9.56 -17.32 -1.95
C LEU A 250 10.45 -17.21 -0.71
N GLU A 251 11.49 -18.03 -0.64
CA GLU A 251 12.48 -18.01 0.43
C GLU A 251 13.55 -16.96 0.12
N PHE A 252 14.03 -16.27 1.15
CA PHE A 252 15.14 -15.34 1.03
C PHE A 252 16.47 -16.08 1.09
N GLU A 253 17.29 -15.91 0.06
CA GLU A 253 18.67 -16.38 0.03
C GLU A 253 19.64 -15.21 0.21
N ASP A 254 20.50 -15.32 1.22
CA ASP A 254 21.53 -14.32 1.54
C ASP A 254 22.75 -14.51 0.62
N VAL A 255 22.61 -14.04 -0.63
CA VAL A 255 23.63 -14.11 -1.68
C VAL A 255 23.90 -12.72 -2.28
N GLY A 256 25.17 -12.45 -2.59
CA GLY A 256 25.58 -11.11 -3.02
C GLY A 256 25.35 -10.07 -1.93
N ASP A 257 25.16 -8.81 -2.32
CA ASP A 257 24.94 -7.72 -1.36
C ASP A 257 23.46 -7.54 -0.98
N ASP A 258 22.54 -7.98 -1.86
CA ASP A 258 21.11 -7.68 -1.74
C ASP A 258 20.23 -8.90 -1.44
N GLY A 259 20.81 -10.09 -1.50
CA GLY A 259 20.06 -11.33 -1.48
C GLY A 259 19.21 -11.54 -2.73
N GLN A 260 18.40 -12.59 -2.70
CA GLN A 260 17.39 -12.86 -3.71
C GLN A 260 16.23 -13.64 -3.10
N LEU A 261 15.13 -13.73 -3.83
CA LEU A 261 13.96 -14.53 -3.46
C LEU A 261 13.86 -15.74 -4.39
N VAL A 262 13.67 -16.94 -3.83
CA VAL A 262 13.69 -18.20 -4.61
C VAL A 262 12.50 -19.11 -4.34
N SER A 263 12.07 -19.83 -5.38
CA SER A 263 11.11 -20.93 -5.26
C SER A 263 11.45 -22.03 -6.26
N GLY A 264 12.20 -23.04 -5.79
CA GLY A 264 12.77 -24.06 -6.66
C GLY A 264 13.73 -23.44 -7.68
N GLU A 265 13.39 -23.52 -8.97
CA GLU A 265 14.19 -22.91 -10.06
C GLU A 265 13.83 -21.44 -10.33
N VAL A 266 12.74 -20.94 -9.73
CA VAL A 266 12.33 -19.54 -9.88
C VAL A 266 13.22 -18.65 -9.03
N VAL A 267 13.77 -17.60 -9.61
CA VAL A 267 14.60 -16.60 -8.91
C VAL A 267 14.07 -15.20 -9.18
N LEU A 268 13.86 -14.44 -8.12
CA LEU A 268 13.60 -13.00 -8.15
C LEU A 268 14.88 -12.29 -7.70
N THR A 269 15.62 -11.76 -8.66
CA THR A 269 16.83 -10.98 -8.41
C THR A 269 16.47 -9.51 -8.19
N PRO A 270 16.95 -8.85 -7.13
CA PRO A 270 16.66 -7.44 -6.90
C PRO A 270 17.13 -6.53 -8.03
N LYS A 271 16.39 -5.46 -8.27
CA LYS A 271 16.63 -4.52 -9.37
C LYS A 271 16.49 -3.09 -8.89
N PHE A 272 17.43 -2.23 -9.29
CA PHE A 272 17.55 -0.84 -8.83
C PHE A 272 17.46 0.16 -10.00
N PRO A 273 16.31 0.31 -10.66
CA PRO A 273 16.20 1.19 -11.82
C PRO A 273 16.24 2.66 -11.39
N LEU A 274 17.17 3.45 -11.95
CA LEU A 274 17.29 4.89 -11.64
C LEU A 274 16.02 5.68 -11.96
N ALA A 275 15.26 5.25 -12.96
CA ALA A 275 13.97 5.82 -13.29
C ALA A 275 12.98 5.70 -12.13
N TYR A 276 13.02 4.60 -11.37
CA TYR A 276 12.18 4.45 -10.18
C TYR A 276 12.61 5.41 -9.07
N PHE A 277 13.91 5.51 -8.78
CA PHE A 277 14.41 6.44 -7.77
C PHE A 277 14.09 7.88 -8.10
N LEU A 278 14.25 8.30 -9.36
CA LEU A 278 13.90 9.64 -9.80
C LEU A 278 12.41 9.96 -9.56
N ILE A 279 11.52 9.03 -9.93
CA ILE A 279 10.06 9.25 -9.88
C ILE A 279 9.49 9.16 -8.46
N ASN A 280 10.10 8.36 -7.58
CA ASN A 280 9.62 8.10 -6.23
C ASN A 280 10.43 8.81 -5.13
N GLY A 281 11.42 9.61 -5.51
CA GLY A 281 12.25 10.39 -4.60
C GLY A 281 11.97 11.89 -4.69
N GLU A 282 12.37 12.59 -3.64
CA GLU A 282 12.46 14.05 -3.64
C GLU A 282 13.88 14.48 -4.03
N TRP A 283 14.00 15.33 -5.05
CA TRP A 283 15.27 15.62 -5.72
C TRP A 283 15.48 17.10 -5.94
N PHE A 284 16.43 17.68 -5.21
CA PHE A 284 16.71 19.12 -5.16
C PHE A 284 17.63 19.58 -6.29
N PHE A 285 17.38 20.78 -6.79
CA PHE A 285 18.18 21.40 -7.85
C PHE A 285 19.32 22.26 -7.28
N SER A 286 20.42 22.34 -8.02
CA SER A 286 21.55 23.22 -7.77
C SER A 286 21.99 23.88 -9.08
N TYR A 287 21.95 25.22 -9.12
CA TYR A 287 22.25 26.01 -10.31
C TYR A 287 23.64 25.73 -10.87
N LYS A 288 24.67 25.72 -10.01
CA LYS A 288 26.06 25.45 -10.41
C LYS A 288 26.27 24.04 -10.99
N ASN A 289 25.37 23.11 -10.70
CA ASN A 289 25.43 21.70 -11.12
C ASN A 289 24.52 21.39 -12.33
N MET A 290 23.92 22.41 -12.95
CA MET A 290 23.32 22.28 -14.28
C MET A 290 24.35 22.61 -15.37
N GLY A 291 24.16 22.01 -16.54
CA GLY A 291 24.89 22.34 -17.77
C GLY A 291 24.47 23.69 -18.36
N GLU A 292 25.07 24.03 -19.49
CA GLU A 292 24.96 25.37 -20.10
C GLU A 292 23.50 25.77 -20.36
N LEU A 293 22.67 24.84 -20.86
CA LEU A 293 21.26 25.11 -21.15
C LEU A 293 20.48 25.44 -19.86
N GLY A 294 20.65 24.63 -18.81
CA GLY A 294 19.99 24.84 -17.52
C GLY A 294 20.38 26.18 -16.89
N GLN A 295 21.68 26.46 -16.85
CA GLN A 295 22.19 27.73 -16.33
C GLN A 295 21.70 28.93 -17.14
N LEU A 296 21.67 28.82 -18.47
CA LEU A 296 21.18 29.89 -19.35
C LEU A 296 19.73 30.29 -19.01
N TYR A 297 18.83 29.31 -18.93
CA TYR A 297 17.41 29.58 -18.67
C TYR A 297 17.17 30.03 -17.22
N TRP A 298 17.81 29.41 -16.24
CA TRP A 298 17.64 29.79 -14.83
C TRP A 298 18.20 31.17 -14.54
N ALA A 299 19.35 31.53 -15.12
CA ALA A 299 19.90 32.88 -15.00
C ALA A 299 19.02 33.93 -15.68
N ALA A 300 18.32 33.56 -16.77
CA ALA A 300 17.34 34.44 -17.40
C ALA A 300 16.15 34.71 -16.47
N VAL A 301 15.60 33.67 -15.83
CA VAL A 301 14.50 33.82 -14.86
C VAL A 301 14.93 34.65 -13.67
N LYS A 302 16.11 34.38 -13.10
CA LYS A 302 16.65 35.16 -11.98
C LYS A 302 16.72 36.65 -12.31
N ARG A 303 17.33 36.99 -13.45
CA ARG A 303 17.54 38.37 -13.89
C ARG A 303 16.26 39.10 -14.30
N GLN A 304 15.32 38.40 -14.93
CA GLN A 304 14.15 39.01 -15.55
C GLN A 304 12.93 39.03 -14.63
N ALA A 305 12.82 38.06 -13.71
CA ALA A 305 11.66 37.89 -12.86
C ALA A 305 12.01 37.94 -11.37
N LEU A 306 13.03 37.22 -10.89
CA LEU A 306 13.29 37.15 -9.44
C LEU A 306 13.87 38.44 -8.88
N ASP A 307 15.03 38.87 -9.38
CA ASP A 307 15.75 40.03 -8.86
C ASP A 307 14.94 41.34 -8.99
N PRO A 308 14.27 41.63 -10.12
CA PRO A 308 13.47 42.86 -10.25
C PRO A 308 12.26 42.93 -9.33
N ASN A 309 11.72 41.77 -8.91
CA ASN A 309 10.57 41.68 -8.02
C ASN A 309 10.96 41.41 -6.57
N GLY A 310 12.27 41.32 -6.26
CA GLY A 310 12.75 41.02 -4.91
C GLY A 310 12.34 39.63 -4.41
N ILE A 311 12.13 38.67 -5.31
CA ILE A 311 11.71 37.31 -4.97
C ILE A 311 12.95 36.46 -4.72
N ASN A 312 13.05 35.86 -3.53
CA ASN A 312 14.09 34.89 -3.24
C ASN A 312 13.56 33.45 -3.39
N LEU A 313 14.25 32.62 -4.18
CA LEU A 313 13.93 31.21 -4.37
C LEU A 313 14.66 30.39 -3.30
N ASN A 314 13.94 29.95 -2.27
CA ASN A 314 14.53 29.23 -1.13
C ASN A 314 14.84 27.78 -1.46
N MET A 315 14.05 27.12 -2.31
CA MET A 315 14.32 25.77 -2.77
C MET A 315 13.53 25.46 -4.03
N ALA A 316 14.04 24.52 -4.82
CA ALA A 316 13.35 23.93 -5.95
C ALA A 316 13.71 22.45 -6.06
N PHE A 317 12.72 21.59 -6.27
CA PHE A 317 12.92 20.16 -6.30
C PHE A 317 11.86 19.43 -7.15
N LEU A 318 12.18 18.23 -7.63
CA LEU A 318 11.22 17.28 -8.16
C LEU A 318 10.69 16.43 -7.00
N THR A 319 9.38 16.22 -6.93
CA THR A 319 8.77 15.35 -5.91
C THR A 319 7.68 14.46 -6.53
N PRO A 320 7.44 13.25 -6.01
CA PRO A 320 6.42 12.35 -6.53
C PRO A 320 5.02 12.97 -6.36
N TYR A 321 4.15 12.80 -7.35
CA TYR A 321 2.74 13.21 -7.23
C TYR A 321 1.77 12.06 -7.49
N SER A 322 2.03 11.26 -8.53
CA SER A 322 1.29 10.04 -8.82
C SER A 322 2.20 9.03 -9.54
N SER A 323 1.66 7.86 -9.89
CA SER A 323 2.42 6.81 -10.58
C SER A 323 2.98 7.21 -11.95
N SER A 324 2.49 8.28 -12.55
CA SER A 324 2.94 8.79 -13.86
C SER A 324 3.26 10.28 -13.86
N GLN A 325 3.25 10.93 -12.70
CA GLN A 325 3.51 12.36 -12.59
C GLN A 325 4.48 12.70 -11.45
N MET A 326 5.41 13.60 -11.76
CA MET A 326 6.20 14.33 -10.79
C MET A 326 5.75 15.79 -10.76
N ALA A 327 5.94 16.46 -9.63
CA ALA A 327 5.81 17.90 -9.51
C ALA A 327 7.20 18.55 -9.47
N PHE A 328 7.42 19.60 -10.27
CA PHE A 328 8.47 20.57 -9.97
C PHE A 328 7.90 21.54 -8.95
N TYR A 329 8.40 21.44 -7.72
CA TYR A 329 7.96 22.22 -6.58
C TYR A 329 8.99 23.30 -6.25
N TRP A 330 8.55 24.44 -5.75
CA TRP A 330 9.42 25.47 -5.22
C TRP A 330 8.79 26.24 -4.06
N MET A 331 9.68 26.83 -3.25
CA MET A 331 9.32 27.76 -2.19
C MET A 331 10.04 29.08 -2.42
N CYS A 332 9.30 30.19 -2.39
CA CYS A 332 9.87 31.53 -2.42
C CYS A 332 9.50 32.28 -1.15
N GLU A 333 10.43 33.08 -0.62
CA GLU A 333 10.17 33.88 0.58
C GLU A 333 9.00 34.84 0.38
N GLY A 334 8.01 34.79 1.28
CA GLY A 334 6.82 35.66 1.22
C GLY A 334 5.74 35.22 0.23
N PHE A 335 5.89 34.04 -0.40
CA PHE A 335 4.88 33.45 -1.28
C PHE A 335 4.38 32.12 -0.73
N ASN A 336 3.14 31.76 -1.10
CA ASN A 336 2.72 30.36 -0.98
C ASN A 336 3.54 29.51 -1.97
N ASP A 337 3.71 28.24 -1.64
CA ASP A 337 4.50 27.33 -2.45
C ASP A 337 3.85 27.07 -3.82
N GLY A 338 4.69 26.92 -4.84
CA GLY A 338 4.25 26.70 -6.22
C GLY A 338 4.68 25.34 -6.72
N TYR A 339 3.86 24.74 -7.59
CA TYR A 339 4.27 23.56 -8.33
C TYR A 339 3.67 23.48 -9.73
N LEU A 340 4.41 22.81 -10.62
CA LEU A 340 3.99 22.45 -11.97
C LEU A 340 4.12 20.94 -12.17
N PHE A 341 3.14 20.32 -12.81
CA PHE A 341 3.12 18.88 -13.05
C PHE A 341 3.84 18.50 -14.34
N PHE A 342 4.53 17.37 -14.30
CA PHE A 342 5.16 16.72 -15.44
C PHE A 342 4.66 15.31 -15.56
N ASN A 343 4.25 14.93 -16.77
CA ASN A 343 4.04 13.54 -17.12
C ASN A 343 5.40 12.89 -17.36
N VAL A 344 5.64 11.76 -16.71
CA VAL A 344 6.90 11.02 -16.79
C VAL A 344 6.64 9.64 -17.35
N THR A 345 7.39 9.25 -18.37
CA THR A 345 7.31 7.92 -18.98
C THR A 345 8.66 7.22 -18.81
N THR A 346 8.66 6.06 -18.17
CA THR A 346 9.86 5.21 -18.08
C THR A 346 10.07 4.51 -19.42
N LEU A 347 11.21 4.74 -20.06
CA LEU A 347 11.60 4.11 -21.34
C LEU A 347 12.61 2.96 -21.13
N GLY A 348 12.95 2.69 -19.88
CA GLY A 348 13.85 1.66 -19.42
C GLY A 348 14.28 1.96 -17.98
N ASP A 349 15.23 1.19 -17.47
CA ASP A 349 15.69 1.33 -16.09
C ASP A 349 16.38 2.67 -15.84
N ASN A 350 17.12 3.14 -16.83
CA ASN A 350 17.97 4.33 -16.75
C ASN A 350 17.57 5.38 -17.79
N GLN A 351 16.31 5.39 -18.24
CA GLN A 351 15.82 6.37 -19.20
C GLN A 351 14.38 6.79 -18.91
N VAL A 352 14.14 8.10 -18.91
CA VAL A 352 12.82 8.69 -18.73
C VAL A 352 12.53 9.73 -19.79
N LYS A 353 11.25 9.91 -20.13
CA LYS A 353 10.77 11.07 -20.87
C LYS A 353 9.93 11.95 -19.94
N ILE A 354 10.29 13.22 -19.84
CA ILE A 354 9.61 14.21 -18.99
C ILE A 354 8.90 15.22 -19.89
N VAL A 355 7.60 15.43 -19.67
CA VAL A 355 6.75 16.32 -20.47
C VAL A 355 5.95 17.23 -19.55
N PHE A 356 5.92 18.54 -19.80
CA PHE A 356 5.09 19.43 -19.00
C PHE A 356 3.60 19.10 -19.20
N ALA A 357 2.88 18.89 -18.10
CA ALA A 357 1.48 18.47 -18.10
C ALA A 357 0.49 19.63 -18.25
N LEU A 358 0.95 20.85 -18.57
CA LEU A 358 0.12 22.06 -18.70
C LEU A 358 -0.76 22.33 -17.46
N SER A 359 -0.26 21.96 -16.29
CA SER A 359 -1.03 22.02 -15.04
C SER A 359 -0.09 22.21 -13.84
N GLY A 360 -0.68 22.65 -12.73
CA GLY A 360 -0.02 22.98 -11.47
C GLY A 360 -1.03 23.60 -10.51
N ASN A 361 -0.60 24.03 -9.33
CA ASN A 361 -1.46 24.85 -8.48
C ASN A 361 -1.59 26.28 -9.02
N GLN A 362 -2.46 27.08 -8.40
CA GLN A 362 -2.68 28.47 -8.81
C GLN A 362 -1.38 29.29 -8.82
N VAL A 363 -0.56 29.18 -7.77
CA VAL A 363 0.75 29.84 -7.70
C VAL A 363 1.63 29.43 -8.87
N GLY A 364 1.69 28.13 -9.17
CA GLY A 364 2.50 27.63 -10.25
C GLY A 364 2.06 28.12 -11.63
N ILE A 365 0.75 28.22 -11.85
CA ILE A 365 0.18 28.81 -13.06
C ILE A 365 0.56 30.29 -13.18
N ASP A 366 0.44 31.06 -12.10
CA ASP A 366 0.76 32.48 -12.09
C ASP A 366 2.26 32.71 -12.38
N PHE A 367 3.13 31.94 -11.73
CA PHE A 367 4.58 31.99 -11.96
C PHE A 367 4.94 31.59 -13.40
N TYR A 368 4.30 30.57 -13.95
CA TYR A 368 4.51 30.12 -15.33
C TYR A 368 4.14 31.21 -16.33
N GLN A 369 3.03 31.92 -16.10
CA GLN A 369 2.52 32.94 -17.01
C GLN A 369 3.21 34.30 -16.86
N GLN A 370 3.63 34.66 -15.65
CA GLN A 370 4.01 36.03 -15.30
C GLN A 370 5.46 36.18 -14.83
N LEU A 371 6.07 35.12 -14.28
CA LEU A 371 7.39 35.18 -13.64
C LEU A 371 8.44 34.28 -14.32
N GLY A 372 8.20 33.88 -15.56
CA GLY A 372 9.21 33.20 -16.38
C GLY A 372 9.41 31.72 -16.04
N TRP A 373 8.51 31.07 -15.28
CA TRP A 373 8.64 29.64 -15.01
C TRP A 373 8.54 28.76 -16.26
N ASN A 374 7.93 29.26 -17.34
CA ASN A 374 7.99 28.62 -18.66
C ASN A 374 9.44 28.48 -19.18
N LEU A 375 10.33 29.41 -18.84
CA LEU A 375 11.77 29.33 -19.10
C LEU A 375 12.46 28.42 -18.07
N MET A 376 12.09 28.55 -16.78
CA MET A 376 12.68 27.74 -15.69
C MET A 376 12.58 26.24 -15.96
N ILE A 377 11.43 25.79 -16.46
CA ILE A 377 11.18 24.36 -16.72
C ILE A 377 11.68 23.87 -18.08
N TYR A 378 12.08 24.79 -18.97
CA TYR A 378 12.43 24.46 -20.34
C TYR A 378 13.55 23.41 -20.45
N PRO A 379 14.63 23.45 -19.64
CA PRO A 379 15.68 22.43 -19.68
C PRO A 379 15.16 21.00 -19.41
N PHE A 380 14.06 20.87 -18.65
CA PHE A 380 13.53 19.58 -18.19
C PHE A 380 12.49 18.98 -19.14
N SER A 381 11.77 19.81 -19.90
CA SER A 381 10.63 19.32 -20.66
C SER A 381 10.47 19.90 -22.06
N LYS A 382 11.24 20.94 -22.42
CA LYS A 382 11.03 21.72 -23.67
C LYS A 382 9.53 22.05 -23.85
N GLY A 383 8.87 22.45 -22.76
CA GLY A 383 7.42 22.61 -22.70
C GLY A 383 6.69 21.28 -22.84
N THR A 384 5.79 21.19 -23.83
CA THR A 384 4.95 20.01 -24.10
C THR A 384 5.58 19.03 -25.09
N THR A 385 6.72 19.36 -25.71
CA THR A 385 7.44 18.44 -26.62
C THR A 385 8.03 17.25 -25.85
N GLY A 386 8.52 17.52 -24.64
CA GLY A 386 9.20 16.56 -23.79
C GLY A 386 10.70 16.48 -24.05
N VAL A 387 11.43 16.06 -23.02
CA VAL A 387 12.85 15.70 -23.12
C VAL A 387 13.02 14.26 -22.66
N THR A 388 13.80 13.49 -23.42
CA THR A 388 14.23 12.16 -23.00
C THR A 388 15.61 12.28 -22.37
N PHE A 389 15.75 11.77 -21.15
CA PHE A 389 16.99 11.77 -20.39
C PHE A 389 17.52 10.37 -20.19
N ASN A 390 18.81 10.18 -20.44
CA ASN A 390 19.58 9.09 -19.86
C ASN A 390 19.93 9.44 -18.41
N LEU A 391 19.82 8.46 -17.52
CA LEU A 391 20.08 8.60 -16.10
C LEU A 391 21.38 7.89 -15.73
N SER A 392 22.16 8.53 -14.87
CA SER A 392 23.28 7.93 -14.16
C SER A 392 23.28 8.42 -12.71
N ALA A 393 23.94 7.70 -11.81
CA ALA A 393 24.01 8.06 -10.41
C ALA A 393 25.41 7.86 -9.83
N ASP A 394 25.65 8.44 -8.67
CA ASP A 394 26.84 8.19 -7.85
C ASP A 394 26.84 6.79 -7.24
N ASP A 395 25.66 6.27 -6.91
CA ASP A 395 25.39 4.90 -6.45
C ASP A 395 24.12 4.39 -7.12
N GLU A 396 24.18 3.24 -7.79
CA GLU A 396 23.04 2.68 -8.53
C GLU A 396 21.95 2.08 -7.61
N LYS A 397 22.30 1.69 -6.37
CA LYS A 397 21.40 1.05 -5.41
C LYS A 397 20.79 2.05 -4.43
N ASN A 398 21.53 3.09 -4.06
CA ASN A 398 21.09 4.15 -3.15
C ASN A 398 21.60 5.52 -3.62
N PRO A 399 21.08 6.07 -4.73
CA PRO A 399 21.58 7.30 -5.31
C PRO A 399 21.44 8.47 -4.33
N SER A 400 22.52 9.23 -4.13
CA SER A 400 22.47 10.55 -3.49
C SER A 400 22.42 11.68 -4.52
N VAL A 401 22.87 11.40 -5.74
CA VAL A 401 22.82 12.30 -6.89
C VAL A 401 22.37 11.52 -8.13
N ILE A 402 21.35 12.02 -8.82
CA ILE A 402 20.99 11.54 -10.17
C ILE A 402 21.39 12.60 -11.19
N THR A 403 22.14 12.17 -12.20
CA THR A 403 22.49 12.99 -13.36
C THR A 403 21.59 12.61 -14.53
N MET A 404 20.82 13.59 -15.00
CA MET A 404 19.97 13.50 -16.18
C MET A 404 20.68 14.15 -17.38
N THR A 405 20.89 13.39 -18.46
CA THR A 405 21.51 13.89 -19.71
C THR A 405 20.54 13.76 -20.88
N ASP A 406 20.19 14.89 -21.50
CA ASP A 406 19.26 14.93 -22.65
C ASP A 406 19.85 14.13 -23.83
N THR A 407 19.07 13.20 -24.35
CA THR A 407 19.51 12.33 -25.46
C THR A 407 19.63 13.05 -26.80
N SER A 408 18.94 14.18 -26.96
CA SER A 408 18.96 15.03 -28.15
C SER A 408 19.99 16.17 -28.08
N ASP A 409 20.39 16.55 -26.86
CA ASP A 409 21.38 17.59 -26.61
C ASP A 409 22.24 17.21 -25.39
N PRO A 410 23.36 16.48 -25.60
CA PRO A 410 24.20 16.01 -24.50
C PRO A 410 24.82 17.12 -23.64
N SER A 411 24.76 18.39 -24.05
CA SER A 411 25.20 19.53 -23.23
C SER A 411 24.18 19.93 -22.16
N ASN A 412 22.91 19.55 -22.34
CA ASN A 412 21.86 19.69 -21.34
C ASN A 412 21.96 18.56 -20.31
N VAL A 413 22.79 18.80 -19.30
CA VAL A 413 23.02 17.92 -18.16
C VAL A 413 22.44 18.56 -16.90
N ILE A 414 21.67 17.82 -16.12
CA ILE A 414 21.07 18.31 -14.88
C ILE A 414 21.36 17.31 -13.78
N LYS A 415 22.04 17.74 -12.72
CA LYS A 415 22.19 16.95 -11.51
C LYS A 415 21.13 17.35 -10.50
N VAL A 416 20.49 16.36 -9.91
CA VAL A 416 19.54 16.52 -8.82
C VAL A 416 20.00 15.72 -7.60
N PHE A 417 19.72 16.24 -6.41
CA PHE A 417 20.33 15.81 -5.16
C PHE A 417 19.28 15.33 -4.18
N LYS A 418 19.57 14.25 -3.45
CA LYS A 418 18.69 13.72 -2.41
C LYS A 418 18.68 14.61 -1.16
N GLU A 419 19.84 15.19 -0.82
CA GLU A 419 19.94 16.15 0.28
C GLU A 419 19.31 17.49 -0.11
N ALA A 420 18.59 18.09 0.84
CA ALA A 420 17.92 19.36 0.64
C ALA A 420 18.93 20.48 0.37
N ILE A 421 18.69 21.25 -0.70
CA ILE A 421 19.49 22.41 -1.06
C ILE A 421 18.68 23.67 -0.81
N SER A 422 19.13 24.46 0.17
CA SER A 422 18.63 25.81 0.42
C SER A 422 19.31 26.77 -0.54
N ASP A 423 18.53 27.65 -1.16
CA ASP A 423 18.91 28.56 -2.23
C ASP A 423 19.59 27.85 -3.42
N PRO A 424 18.82 27.42 -4.42
CA PRO A 424 19.37 26.74 -5.59
C PRO A 424 20.39 27.59 -6.37
N PHE A 425 20.40 28.91 -6.24
CA PHE A 425 21.34 29.78 -6.94
C PHE A 425 22.67 29.96 -6.20
N ASP A 426 22.64 29.98 -4.85
CA ASP A 426 23.79 30.31 -4.00
C ASP A 426 24.15 29.18 -2.99
N ASN A 427 24.42 27.97 -3.50
CA ASN A 427 24.85 26.78 -2.73
C ASN A 427 26.23 26.25 -3.13
#